data_AF-A0A4Y3TNL1-F1
#
_entry.id   AF-A0A4Y3TNL1-F1
#
_cell.length_a   1.000
_cell.length_b   1.000
_cell.length_c   1.000
_cell.angle_alpha   90.00
_cell.angle_beta   90.00
_cell.angle_gamma   90.00
#
_symmetry.space_group_name_H-M   'P 1'
#
loop_
_entity.id
_entity.type
_entity.pdbx_description
1 polymer ?
#
loop_
_entity_poly.entity_id
_entity_poly.type
_entity_poly.pdbx_seq_one_letter_code
_entity_poly.pdbx_strand_id
1 'polypeptide(L)'
;MFSAFSTLRQQIQETRKKTMAQLCGVTLHGDLQERYVDWRLPLLPLSKKRQNWLQIIREAGVLFIHVPKNAGTAISQALYKCSMRHESIRYYQKHAPDMVRTLPSFALWRDPVERFLSSYDFIRNGGGSHVSLHPSFAAHYAELTTLDRMIEYVESVSSIYHLDHVLRPQHWYLTDRHGNLAVKMLFDLKDIDRIHPFIPGLYAGEIKKINTTRRFTTNINISQKEKIINIYKDDYKIIESISQINAFTKPSPTLQKPSLRTHLPTRFRMALTGNL
;
A
#
# COMPACT_ATOMS: atom_id res chain seq x y z
N MET A 1 -0.38 -33.27 -29.41
CA MET A 1 -1.77 -33.14 -28.91
C MET A 1 -1.93 -32.45 -27.55
N PHE A 2 -0.88 -32.28 -26.72
CA PHE A 2 -1.02 -31.63 -25.39
C PHE A 2 -1.30 -30.11 -25.44
N SER A 3 -0.85 -29.41 -26.48
CA SER A 3 -0.96 -27.93 -26.61
C SER A 3 -2.38 -27.42 -26.86
N ALA A 4 -3.21 -28.14 -27.63
CA ALA A 4 -4.58 -27.70 -27.93
C ALA A 4 -5.51 -27.79 -26.69
N PHE A 5 -5.36 -28.86 -25.89
CA PHE A 5 -6.13 -29.04 -24.66
C PHE A 5 -5.72 -28.07 -23.55
N SER A 6 -4.43 -27.72 -23.43
CA SER A 6 -4.00 -26.67 -22.50
C SER A 6 -4.54 -25.30 -22.90
N THR A 7 -4.56 -25.00 -24.20
CA THR A 7 -5.08 -23.74 -24.74
C THR A 7 -6.60 -23.64 -24.54
N LEU A 8 -7.35 -24.73 -24.78
CA LEU A 8 -8.79 -24.79 -24.53
C LEU A 8 -9.13 -24.64 -23.05
N ARG A 9 -8.38 -25.31 -22.16
CA ARG A 9 -8.56 -25.16 -20.69
C ARG A 9 -8.28 -23.73 -20.23
N GLN A 10 -7.22 -23.11 -20.75
CA GLN A 10 -6.91 -21.70 -20.47
C GLN A 10 -8.02 -20.78 -20.96
N GLN A 11 -8.53 -21.00 -22.17
CA GLN A 11 -9.60 -20.19 -22.74
C GLN A 11 -10.90 -20.32 -21.94
N ILE A 12 -11.30 -21.54 -21.55
CA ILE A 12 -12.46 -21.76 -20.67
C ILE A 12 -12.27 -21.07 -19.33
N GLN A 13 -11.07 -21.13 -18.76
CA GLN A 13 -10.75 -20.49 -17.49
C GLN A 13 -10.82 -18.96 -17.59
N GLU A 14 -10.29 -18.37 -18.65
CA GLU A 14 -10.36 -16.92 -18.89
C GLU A 14 -11.78 -16.44 -19.17
N THR A 15 -12.56 -17.19 -19.95
CA THR A 15 -13.98 -16.88 -20.16
C THR A 15 -14.75 -16.92 -18.85
N ARG A 16 -14.56 -17.96 -18.03
CA ARG A 16 -15.16 -18.05 -16.69
C ARG A 16 -14.79 -16.87 -15.80
N LYS A 17 -13.52 -16.46 -15.79
CA LYS A 17 -13.07 -15.29 -15.01
C LYS A 17 -13.75 -14.01 -15.47
N LYS A 18 -13.85 -13.80 -16.78
CA LYS A 18 -14.53 -12.62 -17.36
C LYS A 18 -16.02 -12.62 -17.06
N THR A 19 -16.71 -13.76 -17.25
CA THR A 19 -18.14 -13.89 -16.94
C THR A 19 -18.41 -13.63 -15.45
N MET A 20 -17.57 -14.15 -14.55
CA MET A 20 -17.72 -13.87 -13.12
C MET A 20 -17.46 -12.41 -12.77
N ALA A 21 -16.46 -11.79 -13.37
CA ALA A 21 -16.18 -10.37 -13.19
C ALA A 21 -17.37 -9.50 -13.63
N GLN A 22 -17.97 -9.80 -14.79
CA GLN A 22 -19.16 -9.14 -15.31
C GLN A 22 -20.38 -9.32 -14.40
N LEU A 23 -20.67 -10.56 -13.99
CA LEU A 23 -21.79 -10.85 -13.09
C LEU A 23 -21.63 -10.16 -11.72
N CYS A 24 -20.39 -9.99 -11.27
CA CYS A 24 -20.09 -9.31 -10.01
C CYS A 24 -20.02 -7.78 -10.16
N GLY A 25 -20.07 -7.24 -11.37
CA GLY A 25 -19.89 -5.81 -11.65
C GLY A 25 -18.50 -5.31 -11.26
N VAL A 26 -17.46 -6.09 -11.53
CA VAL A 26 -16.06 -5.71 -11.27
C VAL A 26 -15.25 -5.71 -12.56
N THR A 27 -14.41 -4.69 -12.74
CA THR A 27 -13.50 -4.64 -13.91
C THR A 27 -12.25 -5.49 -13.67
N LEU A 28 -11.72 -5.48 -12.45
CA LEU A 28 -10.57 -6.29 -12.07
C LEU A 28 -11.04 -7.59 -11.40
N HIS A 29 -10.66 -8.73 -11.96
CA HIS A 29 -10.95 -10.04 -11.36
C HIS A 29 -10.42 -10.16 -9.91
N GLY A 30 -9.38 -9.38 -9.58
CA GLY A 30 -8.85 -9.24 -8.23
C GLY A 30 -9.88 -8.81 -7.19
N ASP A 31 -10.83 -7.98 -7.58
CA ASP A 31 -11.84 -7.39 -6.70
C ASP A 31 -12.99 -8.32 -6.37
N LEU A 32 -13.06 -9.52 -6.98
CA LEU A 32 -14.13 -10.46 -6.65
C LEU A 32 -14.19 -10.75 -5.15
N GLN A 33 -13.04 -10.87 -4.48
CA GLN A 33 -13.03 -11.09 -3.04
C GLN A 33 -13.60 -9.89 -2.28
N GLU A 34 -13.17 -8.68 -2.62
CA GLU A 34 -13.69 -7.43 -2.05
C GLU A 34 -15.20 -7.27 -2.30
N ARG A 35 -15.67 -7.68 -3.49
CA ARG A 35 -17.09 -7.60 -3.86
C ARG A 35 -17.93 -8.59 -3.07
N TYR A 36 -17.44 -9.81 -2.85
CA TYR A 36 -18.09 -10.81 -2.01
C TYR A 36 -18.14 -10.37 -0.55
N VAL A 37 -17.05 -9.79 -0.06
CA VAL A 37 -17.01 -9.14 1.25
C VAL A 37 -18.11 -8.08 1.30
N ASP A 38 -18.22 -7.22 0.29
CA ASP A 38 -19.22 -6.14 0.23
C ASP A 38 -20.66 -6.61 0.16
N TRP A 39 -20.94 -7.67 -0.58
CA TRP A 39 -22.24 -8.33 -0.62
C TRP A 39 -22.54 -9.23 0.58
N ARG A 40 -21.60 -9.39 1.52
CA ARG A 40 -21.72 -10.31 2.68
C ARG A 40 -22.00 -11.76 2.25
N LEU A 41 -21.50 -12.16 1.08
CA LEU A 41 -21.62 -13.52 0.58
C LEU A 41 -20.59 -14.44 1.24
N PRO A 42 -20.81 -15.77 1.22
CA PRO A 42 -19.79 -16.74 1.63
C PRO A 42 -18.49 -16.50 0.86
N LEU A 43 -17.37 -16.43 1.58
CA LEU A 43 -16.08 -16.10 1.00
C LEU A 43 -15.67 -17.16 -0.02
N LEU A 44 -15.17 -16.69 -1.17
CA LEU A 44 -14.59 -17.59 -2.16
C LEU A 44 -13.30 -18.20 -1.59
N PRO A 45 -13.00 -19.47 -1.90
CA PRO A 45 -11.74 -20.09 -1.51
C PRO A 45 -10.55 -19.24 -1.95
N LEU A 46 -9.64 -18.98 -1.02
CA LEU A 46 -8.40 -18.27 -1.33
C LEU A 46 -7.51 -19.15 -2.20
N SER A 47 -6.93 -18.56 -3.24
CA SER A 47 -5.89 -19.24 -4.01
C SER A 47 -4.65 -19.47 -3.15
N LYS A 48 -3.83 -20.47 -3.50
CA LYS A 48 -2.53 -20.73 -2.85
C LYS A 48 -1.66 -19.48 -2.77
N LYS A 49 -1.72 -18.62 -3.79
CA LYS A 49 -1.01 -17.33 -3.83
C LYS A 49 -1.50 -16.37 -2.74
N ARG A 50 -2.83 -16.26 -2.55
CA ARG A 50 -3.43 -15.43 -1.49
C ARG A 50 -3.13 -15.95 -0.10
N GLN A 51 -3.13 -17.27 0.09
CA GLN A 51 -2.72 -17.90 1.34
C GLN A 51 -1.25 -17.60 1.66
N ASN A 52 -0.35 -17.72 0.68
CA ASN A 52 1.06 -17.40 0.86
C ASN A 52 1.30 -15.93 1.26
N TRP A 53 0.54 -14.99 0.68
CA TRP A 53 0.63 -13.58 1.11
C TRP A 53 0.19 -13.37 2.55
N LEU A 54 -0.87 -14.05 3.00
CA LEU A 54 -1.27 -13.96 4.41
C LEU A 54 -0.19 -14.53 5.34
N GLN A 55 0.50 -15.60 4.91
CA GLN A 55 1.60 -16.17 5.67
C GLN A 55 2.80 -15.21 5.77
N ILE A 56 3.19 -14.55 4.67
CA ILE A 56 4.25 -13.54 4.66
C ILE A 56 3.92 -12.39 5.63
N ILE A 57 2.67 -11.94 5.68
CA ILE A 57 2.25 -10.88 6.61
C ILE A 57 2.38 -11.35 8.07
N ARG A 58 2.01 -12.61 8.35
CA ARG A 58 2.14 -13.19 9.70
C ARG A 58 3.61 -13.28 10.13
N GLU A 59 4.49 -13.71 9.24
CA GLU A 59 5.93 -13.82 9.49
C GLU A 59 6.58 -12.46 9.73
N ALA A 60 6.15 -11.43 8.99
CA ALA A 60 6.61 -10.07 9.21
C ALA A 60 6.08 -9.46 10.52
N GLY A 61 5.00 -10.01 11.10
CA GLY A 61 4.42 -9.55 12.36
C GLY A 61 3.75 -8.19 12.27
N VAL A 62 3.48 -7.67 11.07
CA VAL A 62 2.84 -6.36 10.85
C VAL A 62 1.95 -6.38 9.61
N LEU A 63 0.75 -5.81 9.72
CA LEU A 63 -0.21 -5.67 8.62
C LEU A 63 -0.14 -4.28 8.01
N PHE A 64 0.45 -4.16 6.83
CA PHE A 64 0.46 -2.92 6.06
C PHE A 64 -0.69 -2.93 5.04
N ILE A 65 -1.61 -1.96 5.15
CA ILE A 65 -2.65 -1.76 4.14
C ILE A 65 -2.09 -0.88 3.02
N HIS A 66 -1.73 -1.53 1.90
CA HIS A 66 -1.11 -0.84 0.77
C HIS A 66 -2.12 -0.06 -0.06
N VAL A 67 -2.31 1.22 0.30
CA VAL A 67 -3.02 2.19 -0.54
C VAL A 67 -2.16 2.57 -1.76
N PRO A 68 -2.70 2.45 -2.99
CA PRO A 68 -2.01 2.85 -4.22
C PRO A 68 -1.54 4.30 -4.19
N LYS A 69 -0.35 4.54 -4.77
CA LYS A 69 0.27 5.88 -4.95
C LYS A 69 0.69 6.61 -3.67
N ASN A 70 0.68 5.92 -2.54
CA ASN A 70 1.19 6.40 -1.24
C ASN A 70 2.57 5.82 -0.90
N ALA A 71 3.45 5.66 -1.89
CA ALA A 71 4.78 5.04 -1.73
C ALA A 71 4.80 3.61 -1.14
N GLY A 72 3.66 2.93 -1.05
CA GLY A 72 3.58 1.64 -0.36
C GLY A 72 4.33 0.47 -1.02
N THR A 73 4.77 0.60 -2.28
CA THR A 73 5.66 -0.40 -2.89
C THR A 73 7.02 -0.45 -2.19
N ALA A 74 7.57 0.70 -1.79
CA ALA A 74 8.84 0.76 -1.06
C ALA A 74 8.71 0.11 0.31
N ILE A 75 7.61 0.38 1.02
CA ILE A 75 7.30 -0.25 2.31
C ILE A 75 7.07 -1.75 2.17
N SER A 76 6.30 -2.18 1.16
CA SER A 76 6.06 -3.60 0.92
C SER A 76 7.37 -4.33 0.61
N GLN A 77 8.28 -3.72 -0.16
CA GLN A 77 9.59 -4.29 -0.43
C GLN A 77 10.49 -4.33 0.80
N ALA A 78 10.40 -3.34 1.70
CA ALA A 78 11.14 -3.33 2.95
C ALA A 78 10.64 -4.43 3.91
N LEU A 79 9.33 -4.50 4.14
CA LEU A 79 8.69 -5.41 5.10
C LEU A 79 8.57 -6.86 4.60
N TYR A 80 8.08 -7.04 3.38
CA TYR A 80 7.65 -8.36 2.86
C TYR A 80 8.56 -8.90 1.77
N LYS A 81 9.56 -8.11 1.33
CA LYS A 81 10.46 -8.41 0.21
C LYS A 81 9.74 -8.74 -1.12
N CYS A 82 8.46 -8.41 -1.23
CA CYS A 82 7.65 -8.63 -2.43
C CYS A 82 6.56 -7.55 -2.58
N SER A 83 5.99 -7.46 -3.79
CA SER A 83 4.86 -6.58 -4.06
C SER A 83 3.57 -7.20 -3.55
N MET A 84 2.93 -6.51 -2.60
CA MET A 84 1.63 -6.90 -2.04
C MET A 84 0.48 -6.30 -2.85
N ARG A 85 -0.68 -6.96 -2.78
CA ARG A 85 -1.91 -6.50 -3.43
C ARG A 85 -2.54 -5.33 -2.68
N HIS A 86 -3.37 -4.58 -3.40
CA HIS A 86 -4.20 -3.51 -2.87
C HIS A 86 -5.52 -4.08 -2.33
N GLU A 87 -5.47 -4.67 -1.14
CA GLU A 87 -6.66 -5.19 -0.46
C GLU A 87 -7.03 -4.24 0.70
N SER A 88 -8.33 -4.07 0.94
CA SER A 88 -8.89 -3.24 1.99
C SER A 88 -8.77 -3.90 3.37
N ILE A 89 -8.86 -3.12 4.42
CA ILE A 89 -8.95 -3.63 5.79
C ILE A 89 -10.15 -4.58 5.97
N ARG A 90 -11.25 -4.33 5.25
CA ARG A 90 -12.48 -5.16 5.29
C ARG A 90 -12.24 -6.55 4.72
N TYR A 91 -11.40 -6.66 3.68
CA TYR A 91 -10.94 -7.96 3.18
C TYR A 91 -10.19 -8.73 4.25
N TYR A 92 -9.23 -8.10 4.93
CA TYR A 92 -8.47 -8.78 5.99
C TYR A 92 -9.34 -9.13 7.20
N GLN A 93 -10.30 -8.28 7.59
CA GLN A 93 -11.26 -8.58 8.65
C GLN A 93 -12.09 -9.83 8.37
N LYS A 94 -12.34 -10.17 7.10
CA LYS A 94 -13.09 -11.36 6.72
C LYS A 94 -12.21 -12.59 6.51
N HIS A 95 -11.06 -12.44 5.85
CA HIS A 95 -10.20 -13.57 5.50
C HIS A 95 -9.15 -13.93 6.55
N ALA A 96 -8.78 -13.00 7.42
CA ALA A 96 -7.78 -13.17 8.47
C ALA A 96 -8.11 -12.29 9.70
N PRO A 97 -9.28 -12.49 10.34
CA PRO A 97 -9.73 -11.66 11.47
C PRO A 97 -8.76 -11.71 12.65
N ASP A 98 -8.14 -12.87 12.86
CA ASP A 98 -7.13 -13.10 13.88
C ASP A 98 -5.92 -12.18 13.68
N MET A 99 -5.45 -12.04 12.45
CA MET A 99 -4.32 -11.20 12.08
C MET A 99 -4.63 -9.71 12.30
N VAL A 100 -5.82 -9.25 11.91
CA VAL A 100 -6.26 -7.86 12.14
C VAL A 100 -6.32 -7.55 13.63
N ARG A 101 -6.75 -8.52 14.45
CA ARG A 101 -6.83 -8.36 15.91
C ARG A 101 -5.45 -8.32 16.56
N THR A 102 -4.55 -9.25 16.21
CA THR A 102 -3.29 -9.44 16.93
C THR A 102 -2.16 -8.54 16.42
N LEU A 103 -2.02 -8.39 15.10
CA LEU A 103 -0.88 -7.66 14.54
C LEU A 103 -1.06 -6.14 14.62
N PRO A 104 0.01 -5.35 14.81
CA PRO A 104 -0.04 -3.93 14.52
C PRO A 104 -0.42 -3.74 13.04
N SER A 105 -1.41 -2.90 12.76
CA SER A 105 -1.84 -2.59 11.41
C SER A 105 -1.62 -1.11 11.13
N PHE A 106 -1.08 -0.79 9.96
CA PHE A 106 -0.83 0.59 9.59
C PHE A 106 -1.06 0.88 8.11
N ALA A 107 -1.21 2.15 7.79
CA ALA A 107 -1.26 2.65 6.43
C ALA A 107 -0.57 4.01 6.31
N LEU A 108 -0.30 4.39 5.06
CA LEU A 108 0.10 5.76 4.74
C LEU A 108 -1.08 6.51 4.14
N TRP A 109 -1.30 7.71 4.61
CA TRP A 109 -2.18 8.71 4.02
C TRP A 109 -1.36 9.67 3.16
N ARG A 110 -1.93 10.12 2.05
CA ARG A 110 -1.37 11.18 1.22
C ARG A 110 -2.48 12.18 0.94
N ASP A 111 -2.12 13.45 0.82
CA ASP A 111 -3.05 14.47 0.33
C ASP A 111 -3.76 13.99 -0.95
N PRO A 112 -5.11 13.93 -0.97
CA PRO A 112 -5.87 13.38 -2.10
C PRO A 112 -5.59 14.07 -3.43
N VAL A 113 -5.32 15.38 -3.45
CA VAL A 113 -4.98 16.12 -4.67
C VAL A 113 -3.63 15.69 -5.19
N GLU A 114 -2.61 15.68 -4.33
CA GLU A 114 -1.27 15.20 -4.67
C GLU A 114 -1.25 13.74 -5.13
N ARG A 115 -2.09 12.91 -4.50
CA ARG A 115 -2.26 11.51 -4.87
C ARG A 115 -2.90 11.39 -6.25
N PHE A 116 -3.95 12.15 -6.54
CA PHE A 116 -4.61 12.15 -7.84
C PHE A 116 -3.67 12.56 -8.97
N LEU A 117 -2.90 13.65 -8.78
CA LEU A 117 -1.91 14.09 -9.76
C LEU A 117 -0.84 13.01 -10.01
N SER A 118 -0.39 12.34 -8.95
CA SER A 118 0.54 11.21 -9.03
C SER A 118 -0.07 10.00 -9.79
N SER A 119 -1.37 9.77 -9.66
CA SER A 119 -2.11 8.75 -10.42
C SER A 119 -2.24 9.14 -11.89
N TYR A 120 -2.57 10.39 -12.18
CA TYR A 120 -2.65 10.92 -13.54
C TYR A 120 -1.31 10.81 -14.26
N ASP A 121 -0.22 11.29 -13.64
CA ASP A 121 1.14 11.15 -14.19
C ASP A 121 1.50 9.67 -14.45
N PHE A 122 1.11 8.75 -13.56
CA PHE A 122 1.34 7.32 -13.73
C PHE A 122 0.57 6.75 -14.92
N ILE A 123 -0.70 7.15 -15.08
CA ILE A 123 -1.53 6.73 -16.21
C ILE A 123 -0.95 7.28 -17.52
N ARG A 124 -0.55 8.55 -17.56
CA ARG A 124 0.05 9.19 -18.74
C ARG A 124 1.38 8.55 -19.16
N ASN A 125 2.13 8.00 -18.22
CA ASN A 125 3.35 7.25 -18.49
C ASN A 125 3.13 5.82 -18.99
N GLY A 126 1.87 5.34 -19.06
CA GLY A 126 1.57 3.93 -19.34
C GLY A 126 1.83 3.00 -18.15
N GLY A 127 2.13 3.56 -16.97
CA GLY A 127 2.53 2.84 -15.77
C GLY A 127 3.73 3.47 -15.06
N GLY A 128 4.32 2.71 -14.15
CA GLY A 128 5.56 3.02 -13.44
C GLY A 128 6.71 2.16 -13.95
N SER A 129 7.92 2.42 -13.44
CA SER A 129 9.15 1.70 -13.81
C SER A 129 9.05 0.17 -13.72
N HIS A 130 8.21 -0.34 -12.83
CA HIS A 130 8.06 -1.79 -12.58
C HIS A 130 6.62 -2.30 -12.69
N VAL A 131 5.65 -1.44 -13.01
CA VAL A 131 4.22 -1.80 -13.04
C VAL A 131 3.55 -1.14 -14.23
N SER A 132 3.17 -1.92 -15.23
CA SER A 132 2.37 -1.46 -16.36
C SER A 132 0.91 -1.27 -15.96
N LEU A 133 0.21 -0.38 -16.65
CA LEU A 133 -1.25 -0.29 -16.55
C LEU A 133 -1.90 -1.62 -16.90
N HIS A 134 -3.00 -1.93 -16.22
CA HIS A 134 -3.77 -3.13 -16.54
C HIS A 134 -4.36 -2.99 -17.96
N PRO A 135 -4.28 -4.02 -18.83
CA PRO A 135 -4.75 -3.92 -20.21
C PRO A 135 -6.22 -3.47 -20.34
N SER A 136 -7.07 -3.86 -19.38
CA SER A 136 -8.49 -3.45 -19.33
C SER A 136 -8.71 -1.94 -19.22
N PHE A 137 -7.73 -1.20 -18.70
CA PHE A 137 -7.81 0.26 -18.57
C PHE A 137 -6.90 0.99 -19.56
N ALA A 138 -5.84 0.33 -20.05
CA ALA A 138 -4.85 0.96 -20.94
C ALA A 138 -5.46 1.59 -22.20
N ALA A 139 -6.42 0.90 -22.85
CA ALA A 139 -7.10 1.43 -24.03
C ALA A 139 -7.94 2.67 -23.70
N HIS A 140 -8.73 2.61 -22.62
CA HIS A 140 -9.57 3.73 -22.21
C HIS A 140 -8.76 4.94 -21.74
N TYR A 141 -7.66 4.69 -21.02
CA TYR A 141 -6.77 5.74 -20.54
C TYR A 141 -5.93 6.40 -21.64
N ALA A 142 -5.75 5.74 -22.78
CA ALA A 142 -5.11 6.36 -23.93
C ALA A 142 -5.92 7.56 -24.47
N GLU A 143 -7.25 7.51 -24.35
CA GLU A 143 -8.17 8.58 -24.78
C GLU A 143 -8.26 9.71 -23.74
N LEU A 144 -7.99 9.42 -22.46
CA LEU A 144 -7.98 10.40 -21.37
C LEU A 144 -6.65 11.17 -21.33
N THR A 145 -6.48 12.09 -22.27
CA THR A 145 -5.23 12.83 -22.49
C THR A 145 -5.09 14.10 -21.65
N THR A 146 -6.18 14.60 -21.06
CA THR A 146 -6.17 15.82 -20.25
C THR A 146 -6.61 15.55 -18.81
N LEU A 147 -6.18 16.43 -17.89
CA LEU A 147 -6.54 16.34 -16.48
C LEU A 147 -8.06 16.47 -16.28
N ASP A 148 -8.71 17.40 -17.00
CA ASP A 148 -10.16 17.62 -16.90
C ASP A 148 -10.95 16.37 -17.30
N ARG A 149 -10.56 15.70 -18.40
CA ARG A 149 -11.19 14.44 -18.82
C ARG A 149 -11.02 13.32 -17.81
N MET A 150 -9.86 13.27 -17.13
CA MET A 150 -9.64 12.31 -16.05
C MET A 150 -10.52 12.62 -14.83
N ILE A 151 -10.67 13.89 -14.46
CA ILE A 151 -11.55 14.31 -13.36
C ILE A 151 -13.01 13.96 -13.69
N GLU A 152 -13.49 14.33 -14.88
CA GLU A 152 -14.84 14.01 -15.36
C GLU A 152 -15.09 12.50 -15.38
N TYR A 153 -14.11 11.72 -15.84
CA TYR A 153 -14.19 10.26 -15.81
C TYR A 153 -14.40 9.75 -14.38
N VAL A 154 -13.55 10.13 -13.43
CA VAL A 154 -13.65 9.65 -12.04
C VAL A 154 -14.95 10.10 -11.39
N GLU A 155 -15.41 11.32 -11.67
CA GLU A 155 -16.68 11.85 -11.18
C GLU A 155 -17.90 11.08 -11.77
N SER A 156 -17.83 10.68 -13.03
CA SER A 156 -18.91 9.95 -13.71
C SER A 156 -19.07 8.49 -13.28
N VAL A 157 -18.04 7.90 -12.69
CA VAL A 157 -18.03 6.48 -12.35
C VAL A 157 -18.84 6.22 -11.07
N SER A 158 -19.94 5.47 -11.22
CA SER A 158 -20.88 5.14 -10.13
C SER A 158 -20.39 4.05 -9.17
N SER A 159 -19.36 3.28 -9.55
CA SER A 159 -18.86 2.15 -8.77
C SER A 159 -17.34 2.17 -8.70
N ILE A 160 -16.81 2.12 -7.48
CA ILE A 160 -15.38 1.98 -7.19
C ILE A 160 -14.72 0.80 -7.91
N TYR A 161 -15.48 -0.25 -8.22
CA TYR A 161 -14.98 -1.48 -8.87
C TYR A 161 -14.76 -1.31 -10.38
N HIS A 162 -15.24 -0.20 -10.93
CA HIS A 162 -14.95 0.23 -12.29
C HIS A 162 -13.76 1.19 -12.36
N LEU A 163 -13.26 1.66 -11.21
CA LEU A 163 -12.03 2.45 -11.14
C LEU A 163 -10.81 1.54 -10.97
N ASP A 164 -9.71 1.90 -11.63
CA ASP A 164 -8.39 1.37 -11.30
C ASP A 164 -8.05 1.74 -9.85
N HIS A 165 -7.36 0.84 -9.15
CA HIS A 165 -6.87 1.02 -7.79
C HIS A 165 -6.19 2.38 -7.58
N VAL A 166 -5.42 2.88 -8.56
CA VAL A 166 -4.72 4.18 -8.46
C VAL A 166 -5.66 5.37 -8.36
N LEU A 167 -6.92 5.27 -8.83
CA LEU A 167 -7.94 6.32 -8.75
C LEU A 167 -8.95 6.10 -7.63
N ARG A 168 -8.94 4.93 -6.97
CA ARG A 168 -9.87 4.66 -5.85
C ARG A 168 -9.56 5.54 -4.64
N PRO A 169 -10.57 5.98 -3.89
CA PRO A 169 -10.36 6.74 -2.66
C PRO A 169 -9.58 5.93 -1.61
N GLN A 170 -8.83 6.63 -0.75
CA GLN A 170 -8.03 6.04 0.31
C GLN A 170 -8.90 5.49 1.44
N HIS A 171 -9.97 6.20 1.83
CA HIS A 171 -10.86 5.76 2.90
C HIS A 171 -11.44 4.37 2.62
N TRP A 172 -11.72 4.05 1.36
CA TRP A 172 -12.24 2.72 0.97
C TRP A 172 -11.34 1.55 1.41
N TYR A 173 -10.02 1.75 1.41
CA TYR A 173 -9.07 0.73 1.86
C TYR A 173 -8.94 0.68 3.39
N LEU A 174 -9.21 1.80 4.06
CA LEU A 174 -8.80 2.04 5.45
C LEU A 174 -9.94 2.03 6.45
N THR A 175 -11.18 2.18 6.00
CA THR A 175 -12.35 2.25 6.87
C THR A 175 -13.10 0.93 6.95
N ASP A 176 -13.81 0.74 8.06
CA ASP A 176 -14.86 -0.27 8.15
C ASP A 176 -16.11 0.13 7.35
N ARG A 177 -17.20 -0.62 7.54
CA ARG A 177 -18.49 -0.35 6.87
C ARG A 177 -19.24 0.85 7.45
N HIS A 178 -18.86 1.30 8.64
CA HIS A 178 -19.43 2.48 9.29
C HIS A 178 -18.69 3.76 8.88
N GLY A 179 -17.61 3.64 8.10
CA GLY A 179 -16.78 4.77 7.68
C GLY A 179 -15.72 5.14 8.71
N ASN A 180 -15.54 4.35 9.77
CA ASN A 180 -14.53 4.59 10.79
C ASN A 180 -13.20 3.97 10.37
N LEU A 181 -12.09 4.63 10.70
CA LEU A 181 -10.75 4.08 10.45
C LEU A 181 -10.60 2.73 11.19
N ALA A 182 -10.23 1.69 10.45
CA ALA A 182 -10.10 0.32 10.98
C ALA A 182 -8.65 -0.20 10.97
N VAL A 183 -7.67 0.66 10.67
CA VAL A 183 -6.24 0.41 10.88
C VAL A 183 -5.79 1.01 12.22
N LYS A 184 -4.83 0.37 12.89
CA LYS A 184 -4.35 0.79 14.22
C LYS A 184 -3.51 2.06 14.18
N MET A 185 -2.79 2.31 13.08
CA MET A 185 -1.93 3.48 12.90
C MET A 185 -2.10 4.04 11.49
N LEU A 186 -2.12 5.37 11.37
CA LEU A 186 -2.18 6.07 10.10
C LEU A 186 -1.12 7.16 10.10
N PHE A 187 -0.20 7.14 9.14
CA PHE A 187 0.88 8.13 9.06
C PHE A 187 0.74 8.98 7.78
N ASP A 188 1.11 10.25 7.84
CA ASP A 188 1.25 11.06 6.64
C ASP A 188 2.49 10.59 5.86
N LEU A 189 2.35 10.45 4.54
CA LEU A 189 3.44 10.15 3.61
C LEU A 189 4.63 11.11 3.78
N LYS A 190 4.39 12.36 4.18
CA LYS A 190 5.46 13.34 4.45
C LYS A 190 6.41 12.89 5.56
N ASP A 191 5.92 12.11 6.51
CA ASP A 191 6.69 11.59 7.63
C ASP A 191 7.19 10.16 7.42
N ILE A 192 7.19 9.66 6.18
CA ILE A 192 7.59 8.28 5.85
C ILE A 192 8.98 7.90 6.41
N ASP A 193 9.92 8.83 6.52
CA ASP A 193 11.26 8.53 7.05
C ASP A 193 11.27 8.36 8.58
N ARG A 194 10.19 8.80 9.26
CA ARG A 194 10.04 8.84 10.72
C ARG A 194 9.15 7.73 11.28
N ILE A 195 8.54 6.90 10.42
CA ILE A 195 7.61 5.84 10.86
C ILE A 195 8.32 4.58 11.40
N HIS A 196 9.59 4.39 11.07
CA HIS A 196 10.36 3.18 11.42
C HIS A 196 10.34 2.80 12.92
N PRO A 197 10.34 3.73 13.91
CA PRO A 197 10.29 3.35 15.32
C PRO A 197 8.95 2.72 15.74
N PHE A 198 7.88 2.96 14.98
CA PHE A 198 6.53 2.51 15.30
C PHE A 198 6.14 1.20 14.61
N ILE A 199 6.94 0.74 13.65
CA ILE A 199 6.61 -0.38 12.77
C ILE A 199 7.63 -1.49 12.97
N PRO A 200 7.23 -2.63 13.58
CA PRO A 200 8.11 -3.79 13.69
C PRO A 200 8.60 -4.26 12.33
N GLY A 201 9.90 -4.55 12.25
CA GLY A 201 10.53 -5.04 11.02
C GLY A 201 10.87 -3.96 9.98
N LEU A 202 10.65 -2.68 10.28
CA LEU A 202 11.06 -1.56 9.42
C LEU A 202 12.24 -0.82 10.05
N TYR A 203 13.40 -0.82 9.39
CA TYR A 203 14.59 -0.15 9.90
C TYR A 203 14.85 1.20 9.22
N ALA A 204 15.52 2.11 9.95
CA ALA A 204 15.90 3.42 9.41
C ALA A 204 16.75 3.25 8.14
N GLY A 205 16.40 3.98 7.08
CA GLY A 205 17.12 3.95 5.79
C GLY A 205 16.76 2.78 4.85
N GLU A 206 15.87 1.86 5.26
CA GLU A 206 15.40 0.79 4.35
C GLU A 206 14.40 1.26 3.30
N ILE A 207 13.70 2.37 3.57
CA ILE A 207 12.74 2.95 2.63
C ILE A 207 13.52 3.70 1.55
N LYS A 208 14.02 2.96 0.56
CA LYS A 208 14.55 3.56 -0.66
C LYS A 208 13.38 4.08 -1.47
N LYS A 209 13.46 5.32 -1.99
CA LYS A 209 12.50 5.85 -2.97
C LYS A 209 12.61 5.05 -4.27
N ILE A 210 11.92 3.91 -4.32
CA ILE A 210 11.99 2.96 -5.45
C ILE A 210 11.13 3.44 -6.64
N ASN A 211 10.10 4.26 -6.38
CA ASN A 211 9.14 4.66 -7.41
C ASN A 211 8.88 6.17 -7.39
N THR A 212 9.70 6.92 -8.13
CA THR A 212 9.43 8.33 -8.43
C THR A 212 8.77 8.38 -9.81
N THR A 213 7.44 8.55 -9.87
CA THR A 213 6.76 8.79 -11.15
C THR A 213 7.27 10.13 -11.72
N ARG A 214 7.66 10.15 -13.00
CA ARG A 214 8.01 11.41 -13.69
C ARG A 214 6.78 12.32 -13.66
N ARG A 215 6.92 13.48 -13.04
CA ARG A 215 5.85 14.47 -12.92
C ARG A 215 5.69 15.21 -14.24
N PHE A 216 4.49 15.20 -14.80
CA PHE A 216 4.13 16.00 -15.98
C PHE A 216 3.28 17.21 -15.58
N THR A 217 2.64 17.13 -14.42
CA THR A 217 1.61 18.07 -14.01
C THR A 217 2.03 18.77 -12.72
N THR A 218 2.57 19.98 -12.87
CA THR A 218 2.97 20.84 -11.74
C THR A 218 1.97 21.96 -11.45
N ASN A 219 1.11 22.33 -12.42
CA ASN A 219 0.16 23.43 -12.27
C ASN A 219 -1.27 22.95 -12.50
N ILE A 220 -2.05 22.97 -11.42
CA ILE A 220 -3.48 22.65 -11.35
C ILE A 220 -4.22 23.96 -11.06
N ASN A 221 -5.34 24.21 -11.75
CA ASN A 221 -6.15 25.39 -11.47
C ASN A 221 -7.07 25.19 -10.24
N ILE A 222 -7.61 26.29 -9.70
CA ILE A 222 -8.44 26.27 -8.48
C ILE A 222 -9.68 25.37 -8.66
N SER A 223 -10.37 25.48 -9.80
CA SER A 223 -11.57 24.68 -10.08
C SER A 223 -11.30 23.18 -10.13
N GLN A 224 -10.22 22.77 -10.79
CA GLN A 224 -9.76 21.37 -10.84
C GLN A 224 -9.45 20.85 -9.44
N LYS A 225 -8.79 21.69 -8.62
CA LYS A 225 -8.46 21.33 -7.23
C LYS A 225 -9.72 21.09 -6.41
N GLU A 226 -10.69 21.99 -6.50
CA GLU A 226 -11.97 21.87 -5.81
C GLU A 226 -12.75 20.63 -6.24
N LYS A 227 -12.79 20.33 -7.55
CA LYS A 227 -13.41 19.10 -8.05
C LYS A 227 -12.76 17.84 -7.47
N ILE A 228 -11.43 17.77 -7.47
CA ILE A 228 -10.70 16.64 -6.89
C ILE A 228 -10.96 16.52 -5.38
N ILE A 229 -10.96 17.64 -4.65
CA ILE A 229 -11.30 17.66 -3.22
C ILE A 229 -12.70 17.10 -2.99
N ASN A 230 -13.68 17.50 -3.81
CA ASN A 230 -15.06 17.03 -3.68
C ASN A 230 -15.19 15.52 -3.96
N ILE A 231 -14.52 15.02 -5.01
CA ILE A 231 -14.47 13.59 -5.35
C ILE A 231 -13.92 12.76 -4.18
N TYR A 232 -12.87 13.24 -3.52
CA TYR A 232 -12.20 12.54 -2.43
C TYR A 232 -12.49 13.11 -1.04
N LYS A 233 -13.64 13.77 -0.84
CA LYS A 233 -13.98 14.44 0.43
C LYS A 233 -13.89 13.52 1.66
N ASP A 234 -14.24 12.24 1.49
CA ASP A 234 -14.21 11.25 2.56
C ASP A 234 -12.77 10.83 2.93
N ASP A 235 -11.79 11.00 2.03
CA ASP A 235 -10.38 10.80 2.36
C ASP A 235 -9.84 11.89 3.32
N TYR A 236 -10.49 13.07 3.35
CA TYR A 236 -10.16 14.10 4.33
C TYR A 236 -10.78 13.83 5.69
N LYS A 237 -11.87 13.07 5.79
CA LYS A 237 -12.47 12.72 7.10
C LYS A 237 -11.52 11.85 7.94
N ILE A 238 -10.75 10.98 7.30
CA ILE A 238 -9.78 10.12 7.98
C ILE A 238 -8.49 10.87 8.41
N ILE A 239 -8.33 12.15 8.04
CA ILE A 239 -7.16 12.96 8.41
C ILE A 239 -7.05 13.15 9.92
N GLU A 240 -8.19 13.24 10.62
CA GLU A 240 -8.24 13.44 12.08
C GLU A 240 -7.66 12.23 12.83
N SER A 241 -7.64 11.06 12.18
CA SER A 241 -7.08 9.82 12.72
C SER A 241 -5.59 9.64 12.41
N ILE A 242 -4.93 10.61 11.75
CA ILE A 242 -3.48 10.58 11.53
C ILE A 242 -2.77 10.63 12.88
N SER A 243 -1.93 9.62 13.12
CA SER A 243 -1.07 9.53 14.29
C SER A 243 -0.07 10.68 14.27
N GLN A 244 -0.16 11.58 15.24
CA GLN A 244 0.79 12.67 15.38
C GLN A 244 2.14 12.14 15.85
N ILE A 245 3.10 12.03 14.95
CA ILE A 245 4.46 11.57 15.27
C ILE A 245 5.13 12.49 16.31
N ASN A 246 4.80 13.79 16.29
CA ASN A 246 5.31 14.78 17.24
C ASN A 246 4.78 14.60 18.68
N ALA A 247 3.65 13.93 18.89
CA ALA A 247 3.11 13.68 20.24
C ALA A 247 3.86 12.57 21.00
N PHE A 248 4.64 11.75 20.28
CA PHE A 248 5.44 10.65 20.84
C PHE A 248 6.92 11.01 21.03
N THR A 249 7.37 12.16 20.52
CA THR A 249 8.72 12.70 20.76
C THR A 249 8.77 13.52 22.05
N LYS A 250 8.54 12.88 23.21
CA LYS A 250 9.35 13.25 24.38
C LYS A 250 10.64 12.44 24.29
N PRO A 251 11.81 13.07 24.21
CA PRO A 251 13.06 12.31 24.23
C PRO A 251 13.18 11.64 25.60
N SER A 252 13.02 10.32 25.66
CA SER A 252 13.55 9.55 26.79
C SER A 252 15.07 9.72 26.82
N PRO A 253 15.68 9.92 28.00
CA PRO A 253 17.08 10.25 28.11
C PRO A 253 17.93 9.10 27.55
N THR A 254 18.84 9.49 26.66
CA THR A 254 19.88 8.70 26.03
C THR A 254 20.41 7.55 26.90
N LEU A 255 20.15 6.31 26.47
CA LEU A 255 21.03 5.18 26.77
C LEU A 255 22.34 5.42 26.02
N GLN A 256 23.36 5.86 26.75
CA GLN A 256 24.73 5.93 26.28
C GLN A 256 25.13 4.56 25.72
N LYS A 257 25.65 4.54 24.48
CA LYS A 257 26.30 3.36 23.92
C LYS A 257 27.46 2.95 24.85
N PRO A 258 27.59 1.66 25.23
CA PRO A 258 28.78 1.22 25.94
C PRO A 258 29.98 1.36 25.00
N SER A 259 30.96 2.15 25.43
CA SER A 259 32.26 2.25 24.78
C SER A 259 32.96 0.89 24.87
N LEU A 260 33.08 0.18 23.76
CA LEU A 260 34.00 -0.94 23.64
C LEU A 260 35.43 -0.39 23.69
N ARG A 261 36.03 -0.37 24.88
CA ARG A 261 37.49 -0.32 25.03
C ARG A 261 38.04 -1.71 24.75
N THR A 262 38.70 -1.86 23.61
CA THR A 262 39.57 -2.99 23.32
C THR A 262 40.79 -2.95 24.24
N HIS A 263 40.75 -3.69 25.35
CA HIS A 263 41.95 -4.01 26.12
C HIS A 263 42.55 -5.32 25.58
N LEU A 264 43.66 -5.22 24.86
CA LEU A 264 44.54 -6.36 24.63
C LEU A 264 45.19 -6.77 25.96
N PRO A 265 45.31 -8.07 26.28
CA PRO A 265 46.07 -8.53 27.42
C PRO A 265 47.56 -8.60 27.08
N THR A 266 48.36 -7.73 27.71
CA THR A 266 49.82 -7.77 27.65
C THR A 266 50.34 -8.92 28.52
N ARG A 267 51.22 -9.74 27.94
CA ARG A 267 51.86 -10.92 28.56
C ARG A 267 52.69 -10.58 29.81
N PHE A 268 52.71 -11.54 30.73
CA PHE A 268 53.72 -11.77 31.78
C PHE A 268 55.18 -11.60 31.30
N ARG A 269 56.03 -10.89 32.06
CA ARG A 269 57.13 -11.46 32.88
C ARG A 269 58.00 -10.38 33.58
N MET A 270 58.23 -10.63 34.88
CA MET A 270 59.42 -10.39 35.73
C MET A 270 60.46 -9.32 35.34
N ALA A 271 60.81 -8.45 36.31
CA ALA A 271 62.05 -8.60 37.09
C ALA A 271 62.09 -7.62 38.27
N LEU A 272 62.43 -8.17 39.44
CA LEU A 272 62.89 -7.48 40.64
C LEU A 272 64.31 -6.93 40.46
N THR A 273 64.76 -6.16 41.46
CA THR A 273 66.08 -5.50 41.66
C THR A 273 66.16 -4.11 41.00
N GLY A 274 66.56 -3.03 41.67
CA GLY A 274 67.26 -2.87 42.93
C GLY A 274 68.41 -1.89 42.71
N ASN A 275 68.33 -0.73 43.37
CA ASN A 275 69.36 0.30 43.66
C ASN A 275 70.65 0.42 42.81
N LEU A 276 70.97 1.71 42.59
CA LEU A 276 72.20 2.38 42.13
C LEU A 276 72.28 2.66 40.62
#